data_AF-A0A957SX54-F1
#
_entry.id   AF-A0A957SX54-F1
#
_cell.length_a   1.000
_cell.length_b   1.000
_cell.length_c   1.000
_cell.angle_alpha   90.00
_cell.angle_beta   90.00
_cell.angle_gamma   90.00
#
_symmetry.space_group_name_H-M   'P 1'
#
loop_
_entity.id
_entity.type
_entity.pdbx_description
1 polymer ?
#
loop_
_entity_poly.entity_id
_entity_poly.type
_entity_poly.pdbx_seq_one_letter_code
_entity_poly.pdbx_strand_id
1 'polypeptide(L)'
;PYDPFGAAHSSTSISAALGFAAARDLGGAGGFVYAYHPDYDALAHQFGIASAQCSAHFHDIDAMVERLVAQLAGLDAVLLVTADHGFIDAPDEKQIRLDHHPELYACLDGPLWGERRVVYCRIRPGVEDRFEAAAEALLKDRVDVVASRSLIDAGLFGPARKPSRQLARRVGDYTLIGRAGWTVFDVLPQERESRMIGVHAGVSAEEMLIPLLAISC
;
A
#
# COMPACT_ATOMS: atom_id res chain seq x y z
N PRO A 1 21.44 15.63 -18.97
CA PRO A 1 20.53 14.48 -18.93
C PRO A 1 19.74 14.50 -17.62
N TYR A 2 18.48 14.93 -17.69
CA TYR A 2 17.56 14.99 -16.57
C TYR A 2 17.09 13.57 -16.27
N ASP A 3 17.37 13.09 -15.06
CA ASP A 3 16.90 11.82 -14.55
C ASP A 3 15.70 12.08 -13.62
N PRO A 4 14.45 11.90 -14.10
CA PRO A 4 13.26 12.14 -13.28
C PRO A 4 13.03 11.07 -12.19
N PHE A 5 13.88 10.04 -12.10
CA PHE A 5 13.73 8.95 -11.12
C PHE A 5 15.05 8.59 -10.40
N GLY A 6 16.06 9.46 -10.49
CA GLY A 6 17.42 9.26 -9.96
C GLY A 6 17.60 9.50 -8.46
N ALA A 7 16.53 9.48 -7.67
CA ALA A 7 16.64 9.41 -6.21
C ALA A 7 16.54 7.94 -5.80
N ALA A 8 17.69 7.27 -5.79
CA ALA A 8 17.83 6.04 -5.03
C ALA A 8 17.31 6.29 -3.61
N HIS A 9 16.39 5.42 -3.17
CA HIS A 9 15.80 5.40 -1.84
C HIS A 9 16.87 5.52 -0.75
N SER A 10 17.16 6.74 -0.32
CA SER A 10 17.51 7.02 1.05
C SER A 10 16.21 7.49 1.70
N SER A 11 15.47 6.56 2.30
CA SER A 11 14.61 6.91 3.42
C SER A 11 15.54 7.35 4.56
N THR A 12 16.14 8.53 4.44
CA THR A 12 16.37 9.35 5.62
C THR A 12 14.98 9.73 6.06
N SER A 13 14.36 8.85 6.84
CA SER A 13 13.30 9.19 7.76
C SER A 13 13.86 10.34 8.58
N ILE A 14 13.60 11.55 8.13
CA ILE A 14 13.51 12.67 9.03
C ILE A 14 12.36 12.22 9.94
N SER A 15 12.70 11.61 11.08
CA SER A 15 11.73 11.40 12.14
C SER A 15 10.97 12.70 12.26
N ALA A 16 9.64 12.64 12.42
CA ALA A 16 8.82 13.85 12.37
C ALA A 16 9.44 15.02 13.16
N ALA A 17 10.12 14.72 14.28
CA ALA A 17 11.00 15.62 15.06
C ALA A 17 12.02 16.47 14.27
N LEU A 18 12.76 15.92 13.31
CA LEU A 18 13.73 16.70 12.51
C LEU A 18 13.02 17.55 11.44
N GLY A 19 11.83 17.12 10.97
CA GLY A 19 10.98 17.91 10.08
C GLY A 19 10.39 19.09 10.83
N PHE A 20 10.01 18.87 12.08
CA PHE A 20 9.53 19.90 13.00
C PHE A 20 10.63 20.89 13.39
N ALA A 21 11.84 20.40 13.65
CA ALA A 21 13.01 21.25 13.86
C ALA A 21 13.32 22.10 12.62
N ALA A 22 13.26 21.53 11.42
CA ALA A 22 13.45 22.27 10.17
C ALA A 22 12.33 23.30 9.93
N ALA A 23 11.08 22.96 10.21
CA ALA A 23 9.95 23.89 10.09
C ALA A 23 10.09 25.08 11.06
N ARG A 24 10.50 24.83 12.30
CA ARG A 24 10.84 25.87 13.28
C ARG A 24 12.01 26.74 12.79
N ASP A 25 13.08 26.11 12.32
CA ASP A 25 14.33 26.80 11.96
C ASP A 25 14.23 27.60 10.65
N LEU A 26 13.25 27.29 9.78
CA LEU A 26 12.91 28.10 8.60
C LEU A 26 12.37 29.50 8.97
N GLY A 27 11.90 29.71 10.20
CA GLY A 27 11.74 31.04 10.80
C GLY A 27 10.94 32.06 9.99
N GLY A 28 9.85 31.64 9.31
CA GLY A 28 9.01 32.53 8.50
C GLY A 28 9.64 33.01 7.19
N ALA A 29 10.79 32.46 6.77
CA ALA A 29 11.42 32.77 5.48
C ALA A 29 10.70 32.11 4.28
N GLY A 30 9.63 31.35 4.53
CA GLY A 30 8.93 30.52 3.56
C GLY A 30 9.65 29.18 3.30
N GLY A 31 8.90 28.13 3.01
CA GLY A 31 9.45 26.81 2.70
C GLY A 31 8.39 25.71 2.72
N PHE A 32 8.74 24.53 2.20
CA PHE A 32 7.93 23.32 2.27
C PHE A 32 8.75 22.22 2.95
N VAL A 33 8.21 21.65 4.02
CA VAL A 33 8.83 20.55 4.76
C VAL A 33 7.93 19.33 4.68
N TYR A 34 8.51 18.19 4.32
CA TYR A 34 7.84 16.90 4.30
C TYR A 34 8.46 15.98 5.34
N ALA A 35 7.61 15.35 6.16
CA ALA A 35 8.00 14.38 7.17
C ALA A 35 7.14 13.12 7.04
N TYR A 36 7.73 11.96 7.34
CA TYR A 36 7.08 10.66 7.21
C TYR A 36 7.33 9.82 8.48
N HIS A 37 6.27 9.15 8.95
CA HIS A 37 6.29 8.35 10.19
C HIS A 37 5.82 6.91 9.92
N PRO A 38 6.74 5.95 9.74
CA PRO A 38 6.41 4.59 9.30
C PRO A 38 5.93 3.67 10.42
N ASP A 39 6.11 4.05 11.68
CA ASP A 39 6.06 3.10 12.77
C ASP A 39 4.64 2.54 13.02
N TYR A 40 3.58 3.29 12.70
CA TYR A 40 2.21 2.80 12.84
C TYR A 40 1.93 1.63 11.87
N ASP A 41 2.38 1.76 10.62
CA ASP A 41 2.27 0.73 9.59
C ASP A 41 2.97 -0.58 10.02
N ALA A 42 4.21 -0.45 10.49
CA ALA A 42 4.98 -1.60 10.98
C ALA A 42 4.30 -2.31 12.17
N LEU A 43 3.77 -1.54 13.12
CA LEU A 43 3.04 -2.09 14.27
C LEU A 43 1.72 -2.75 13.85
N ALA A 44 0.99 -2.17 12.90
CA ALA A 44 -0.26 -2.71 12.39
C ALA A 44 -0.02 -4.06 11.69
N HIS A 45 1.02 -4.16 10.85
CA HIS A 45 1.43 -5.43 10.25
C HIS A 45 1.75 -6.50 11.30
N GLN A 46 2.48 -6.12 12.35
CA GLN A 46 2.95 -7.07 13.36
C GLN A 46 1.86 -7.52 14.34
N PHE A 47 1.02 -6.60 14.80
CA PHE A 47 0.13 -6.83 15.93
C PHE A 47 -1.36 -6.72 15.59
N GLY A 48 -1.70 -6.20 14.41
CA GLY A 48 -3.08 -5.91 13.99
C GLY A 48 -3.57 -4.55 14.46
N ILE A 49 -4.53 -3.99 13.72
CA ILE A 49 -5.00 -2.61 13.90
C ILE A 49 -5.71 -2.38 15.23
N ALA A 50 -6.33 -3.42 15.79
CA ALA A 50 -7.05 -3.35 17.06
C ALA A 50 -6.14 -3.59 18.29
N SER A 51 -4.83 -3.73 18.10
CA SER A 51 -3.89 -4.04 19.18
C SER A 51 -3.65 -2.86 20.12
N ALA A 52 -3.30 -3.18 21.37
CA ALA A 52 -2.89 -2.18 22.36
C ALA A 52 -1.64 -1.41 21.89
N GLN A 53 -0.75 -2.05 21.15
CA GLN A 53 0.45 -1.46 20.56
C GLN A 53 0.09 -0.38 19.54
N CYS A 54 -0.82 -0.67 18.60
CA CYS A 54 -1.28 0.32 17.63
C CYS A 54 -2.02 1.47 18.33
N SER A 55 -2.88 1.16 19.31
CA SER A 55 -3.58 2.20 20.08
C SER A 55 -2.63 3.12 20.85
N ALA A 56 -1.62 2.55 21.53
CA ALA A 56 -0.63 3.33 22.27
C ALA A 56 0.17 4.25 21.33
N HIS A 57 0.64 3.70 20.20
CA HIS A 57 1.40 4.47 19.22
C HIS A 57 0.58 5.55 18.52
N PHE A 58 -0.72 5.32 18.32
CA PHE A 58 -1.62 6.36 17.82
C PHE A 58 -1.70 7.55 18.79
N HIS A 59 -1.76 7.30 20.10
CA HIS A 59 -1.69 8.36 21.11
C HIS A 59 -0.35 9.10 21.09
N ASP A 60 0.77 8.40 20.81
CA ASP A 60 2.08 9.05 20.67
C ASP A 60 2.11 9.98 19.45
N ILE A 61 1.51 9.59 18.33
CA ILE A 61 1.35 10.42 17.13
C ILE A 61 0.48 11.64 17.42
N ASP A 62 -0.66 11.45 18.09
CA ASP A 62 -1.57 12.55 18.46
C ASP A 62 -0.85 13.59 19.33
N ALA A 63 -0.18 13.15 20.40
CA ALA A 63 0.58 14.03 21.28
C ALA A 63 1.77 14.70 20.55
N MET A 64 2.35 14.02 19.57
CA MET A 64 3.41 14.58 18.72
C MET A 64 2.88 15.71 17.83
N VAL A 65 1.72 15.52 17.20
CA VAL A 65 1.05 16.54 16.39
C VAL A 65 0.64 17.73 17.25
N GLU A 66 0.08 17.50 18.45
CA GLU A 66 -0.27 18.56 19.39
C GLU A 66 0.94 19.43 19.75
N ARG A 67 2.07 18.81 20.10
CA ARG A 67 3.32 19.55 20.40
C ARG A 67 3.82 20.35 19.21
N LEU A 68 3.72 19.81 18.00
CA LEU A 68 4.10 20.53 16.79
C LEU A 68 3.23 21.76 16.56
N VAL A 69 1.90 21.59 16.64
CA VAL A 69 0.96 22.71 16.45
C VAL A 69 1.27 23.83 17.44
N ALA A 70 1.55 23.50 18.71
CA ALA A 70 1.96 24.49 19.71
C ALA A 70 3.29 25.19 19.37
N GLN A 71 4.25 24.49 18.77
CA GLN A 71 5.54 25.06 18.35
C GLN A 71 5.44 25.95 17.11
N LEU A 72 4.50 25.65 16.22
CA LEU A 72 4.26 26.43 15.01
C LEU A 72 3.35 27.63 15.25
N ALA A 73 2.66 27.70 16.39
CA ALA A 73 1.69 28.75 16.69
C ALA A 73 2.30 30.16 16.56
N GLY A 74 1.64 31.01 15.77
CA GLY A 74 2.06 32.37 15.43
C GLY A 74 3.05 32.47 14.27
N LEU A 75 3.48 31.34 13.70
CA LEU A 75 4.23 31.30 12.44
C LEU A 75 3.21 31.21 11.31
N ASP A 76 3.20 32.14 10.36
CA ASP A 76 2.33 32.12 9.16
C ASP A 76 2.56 30.85 8.32
N ALA A 77 1.96 29.74 8.76
CA ALA A 77 2.24 28.39 8.32
C ALA A 77 0.97 27.53 8.34
N VAL A 78 0.95 26.52 7.46
CA VAL A 78 -0.10 25.52 7.41
C VAL A 78 0.52 24.14 7.59
N LEU A 79 0.08 23.43 8.63
CA LEU A 79 0.40 22.04 8.85
C LEU A 79 -0.64 21.15 8.17
N LEU A 80 -0.17 20.26 7.30
CA LEU A 80 -0.98 19.20 6.70
C LEU A 80 -0.59 17.85 7.31
N VAL A 81 -1.57 17.12 7.86
CA VAL A 81 -1.39 15.77 8.38
C VAL A 81 -2.30 14.82 7.62
N THR A 82 -1.72 13.79 7.01
CA THR A 82 -2.43 12.80 6.21
C THR A 82 -1.74 11.44 6.30
N ALA A 83 -2.43 10.40 5.85
CA ALA A 83 -1.84 9.11 5.53
C ALA A 83 -1.81 8.91 4.01
N ASP A 84 -1.17 7.85 3.55
CA ASP A 84 -1.20 7.35 2.16
C ASP A 84 -2.23 6.22 1.98
N HIS A 85 -2.47 5.44 3.03
CA HIS A 85 -3.52 4.43 3.08
C HIS A 85 -4.06 4.19 4.50
N GLY A 86 -5.21 3.52 4.57
CA GLY A 86 -5.70 2.88 5.78
C GLY A 86 -5.24 1.42 5.89
N PHE A 87 -5.92 0.65 6.73
CA PHE A 87 -5.55 -0.72 7.07
C PHE A 87 -6.76 -1.57 7.43
N ILE A 88 -6.62 -2.88 7.29
CA ILE A 88 -7.53 -3.89 7.84
C ILE A 88 -6.73 -5.05 8.45
N ASP A 89 -7.35 -5.84 9.33
CA ASP A 89 -6.79 -7.14 9.73
C ASP A 89 -7.25 -8.25 8.76
N ALA A 90 -6.33 -9.10 8.32
CA ALA A 90 -6.59 -10.25 7.46
C ALA A 90 -6.49 -11.57 8.26
N PRO A 91 -7.63 -12.17 8.65
CA PRO A 91 -7.62 -13.41 9.44
C PRO A 91 -7.06 -14.58 8.62
N ASP A 92 -6.43 -15.56 9.28
CA ASP A 92 -5.71 -16.66 8.64
C ASP A 92 -6.63 -17.47 7.68
N GLU A 93 -7.92 -17.60 7.99
CA GLU A 93 -8.91 -18.30 7.13
C GLU A 93 -9.22 -17.56 5.83
N LYS A 94 -8.86 -16.28 5.75
CA LYS A 94 -9.02 -15.42 4.57
C LYS A 94 -7.71 -15.23 3.79
N GLN A 95 -6.73 -16.09 4.04
CA GLN A 95 -5.43 -16.05 3.36
C GLN A 95 -5.33 -17.19 2.34
N ILE A 96 -5.15 -16.83 1.05
CA ILE A 96 -5.03 -17.80 -0.05
C ILE A 96 -3.55 -17.93 -0.45
N ARG A 97 -2.98 -19.08 -0.13
CA ARG A 97 -1.64 -19.52 -0.56
C ARG A 97 -1.70 -20.10 -1.96
N LEU A 98 -1.43 -19.28 -2.96
CA LEU A 98 -1.62 -19.67 -4.36
C LEU A 98 -0.66 -20.81 -4.77
N ASP A 99 0.52 -20.87 -4.15
CA ASP A 99 1.50 -21.94 -4.32
C ASP A 99 1.01 -23.33 -3.85
N HIS A 100 -0.02 -23.38 -2.99
CA HIS A 100 -0.70 -24.62 -2.61
C HIS A 100 -1.77 -25.07 -3.62
N HIS A 101 -2.01 -24.30 -4.68
CA HIS A 101 -3.03 -24.57 -5.70
C HIS A 101 -2.38 -24.80 -7.08
N PRO A 102 -1.82 -26.00 -7.34
CA PRO A 102 -0.98 -26.25 -8.51
C PRO A 102 -1.72 -26.07 -9.85
N GLU A 103 -3.04 -26.26 -9.90
CA GLU A 103 -3.81 -26.10 -11.13
C GLU A 103 -3.75 -24.68 -11.67
N LEU A 104 -3.90 -23.69 -10.78
CA LEU A 104 -3.83 -22.26 -11.09
C LEU A 104 -2.36 -21.80 -11.12
N TYR A 105 -1.55 -22.17 -10.13
CA TYR A 105 -0.15 -21.75 -10.03
C TYR A 105 0.69 -22.19 -11.25
N ALA A 106 0.40 -23.36 -11.83
CA ALA A 106 1.07 -23.81 -13.05
C ALA A 106 0.81 -22.90 -14.26
N CYS A 107 -0.26 -22.10 -14.25
CA CYS A 107 -0.58 -21.17 -15.32
C CYS A 107 0.23 -19.86 -15.25
N LEU A 108 0.90 -19.56 -14.14
CA LEU A 108 1.60 -18.29 -13.93
C LEU A 108 2.99 -18.27 -14.62
N ASP A 109 3.33 -17.17 -15.28
CA ASP A 109 4.66 -16.91 -15.85
C ASP A 109 5.58 -16.20 -14.85
N GLY A 110 5.78 -16.84 -13.70
CA GLY A 110 6.60 -16.35 -12.60
C GLY A 110 5.83 -16.17 -11.29
N PRO A 111 6.51 -15.69 -10.24
CA PRO A 111 5.89 -15.37 -8.95
C PRO A 111 4.82 -14.29 -9.07
N LEU A 112 3.96 -14.21 -8.07
CA LEU A 112 3.09 -13.06 -7.86
C LEU A 112 3.92 -11.83 -7.47
N TRP A 113 3.38 -10.63 -7.71
CA TRP A 113 3.96 -9.39 -7.19
C TRP A 113 2.88 -8.35 -6.88
N GLY A 114 3.27 -7.27 -6.18
CA GLY A 114 2.32 -6.31 -5.61
C GLY A 114 2.08 -6.60 -4.13
N GLU A 115 0.92 -6.20 -3.64
CA GLU A 115 0.54 -6.37 -2.23
C GLU A 115 -0.50 -7.47 -2.07
N ARG A 116 -0.58 -8.09 -0.88
CA ARG A 116 -1.46 -9.25 -0.67
C ARG A 116 -2.96 -8.99 -0.93
N ARG A 117 -3.37 -7.72 -0.92
CA ARG A 117 -4.75 -7.29 -1.18
C ARG A 117 -5.01 -6.99 -2.67
N VAL A 118 -3.98 -6.57 -3.41
CA VAL A 118 -4.03 -6.31 -4.86
C VAL A 118 -2.75 -6.88 -5.47
N VAL A 119 -2.89 -8.09 -6.00
CA VAL A 119 -1.78 -8.86 -6.55
C VAL A 119 -1.81 -8.80 -8.06
N TYR A 120 -0.66 -8.65 -8.68
CA TYR A 120 -0.49 -8.74 -10.11
C TYR A 120 0.13 -10.08 -10.49
N CYS A 121 -0.32 -10.64 -11.60
CA CYS A 121 0.27 -11.86 -12.14
C CYS A 121 0.37 -11.81 -13.66
N ARG A 122 1.33 -12.56 -14.20
CA ARG A 122 1.47 -12.84 -15.63
C ARG A 122 1.08 -14.29 -15.88
N ILE A 123 0.43 -14.55 -16.99
CA ILE A 123 0.00 -15.89 -17.40
C ILE A 123 0.93 -16.40 -18.49
N ARG A 124 1.25 -17.70 -18.45
CA ARG A 124 2.00 -18.33 -19.54
C ARG A 124 1.17 -18.27 -20.83
N PRO A 125 1.79 -18.07 -21.99
CA PRO A 125 1.05 -18.04 -23.26
C PRO A 125 0.31 -19.35 -23.55
N GLY A 126 -0.95 -19.26 -23.93
CA GLY A 126 -1.76 -20.40 -24.39
C GLY A 126 -2.44 -21.22 -23.28
N VAL A 127 -2.43 -20.74 -22.03
CA VAL A 127 -3.16 -21.36 -20.91
C VAL A 127 -4.14 -20.40 -20.22
N GLU A 128 -4.51 -19.31 -20.88
CA GLU A 128 -5.39 -18.27 -20.36
C GLU A 128 -6.77 -18.84 -19.96
N ASP A 129 -7.42 -19.62 -20.83
CA ASP A 129 -8.72 -20.26 -20.53
C ASP A 129 -8.64 -21.21 -19.31
N ARG A 130 -7.50 -21.90 -19.17
CA ARG A 130 -7.25 -22.79 -18.02
C ARG A 130 -7.06 -21.98 -16.74
N PHE A 131 -6.33 -20.87 -16.81
CA PHE A 131 -6.19 -19.95 -15.69
C PHE A 131 -7.54 -19.42 -15.25
N GLU A 132 -8.36 -18.91 -16.18
CA GLU A 132 -9.69 -18.36 -15.87
C GLU A 132 -10.61 -19.42 -15.24
N ALA A 133 -10.63 -20.64 -15.77
CA ALA A 133 -11.43 -21.73 -15.19
C ALA A 133 -10.95 -22.13 -13.77
N ALA A 134 -9.64 -22.23 -13.55
CA ALA A 134 -9.08 -22.56 -12.24
C ALA A 134 -9.28 -21.41 -11.23
N ALA A 135 -9.16 -20.17 -11.70
CA ALA A 135 -9.40 -18.97 -10.92
C ALA A 135 -10.88 -18.87 -10.52
N GLU A 136 -11.82 -19.11 -11.43
CA GLU A 136 -13.25 -19.16 -11.12
C GLU A 136 -13.55 -20.25 -10.06
N ALA A 137 -12.98 -21.45 -10.21
CA ALA A 137 -13.20 -22.53 -9.26
C ALA A 137 -12.66 -22.22 -7.84
N LEU A 138 -11.51 -21.55 -7.75
CA LEU A 138 -10.84 -21.28 -6.47
C LEU A 138 -11.25 -19.94 -5.83
N LEU A 139 -11.44 -18.90 -6.62
CA LEU A 139 -11.39 -17.50 -6.18
C LEU A 139 -12.72 -16.74 -6.27
N LYS A 140 -13.73 -17.22 -7.01
CA LYS A 140 -14.96 -16.52 -7.39
C LYS A 140 -15.60 -15.60 -6.34
N ASP A 141 -15.74 -16.06 -5.10
CA ASP A 141 -16.42 -15.31 -4.02
C ASP A 141 -15.46 -14.52 -3.11
N ARG A 142 -14.16 -14.61 -3.37
CA ARG A 142 -13.09 -14.21 -2.46
C ARG A 142 -12.19 -13.14 -3.07
N VAL A 143 -11.96 -13.21 -4.37
CA VAL A 143 -11.02 -12.35 -5.09
C VAL A 143 -11.61 -12.00 -6.45
N ASP A 144 -11.58 -10.72 -6.78
CA ASP A 144 -11.87 -10.26 -8.14
C ASP A 144 -10.66 -10.50 -9.03
N VAL A 145 -10.86 -11.35 -10.04
CA VAL A 145 -9.85 -11.67 -11.04
C VAL A 145 -10.13 -10.82 -12.27
N VAL A 146 -9.36 -9.75 -12.44
CA VAL A 146 -9.64 -8.74 -13.46
C VAL A 146 -8.50 -8.67 -14.44
N ALA A 147 -8.79 -8.69 -15.74
CA ALA A 147 -7.78 -8.40 -16.75
C ALA A 147 -7.19 -7.01 -16.51
N SER A 148 -5.88 -6.92 -16.27
CA SER A 148 -5.19 -5.68 -15.91
C SER A 148 -5.33 -4.60 -16.98
N ARG A 149 -5.49 -5.01 -18.25
CA ARG A 149 -5.78 -4.11 -19.36
C ARG A 149 -7.07 -3.31 -19.13
N SER A 150 -8.11 -3.94 -18.62
CA SER A 150 -9.39 -3.28 -18.34
C SER A 150 -9.26 -2.21 -17.25
N LEU A 151 -8.42 -2.45 -16.23
CA LEU A 151 -8.15 -1.47 -15.18
C LEU A 151 -7.35 -0.26 -15.70
N ILE A 152 -6.38 -0.52 -16.60
CA ILE A 152 -5.64 0.53 -17.32
C ILE A 152 -6.59 1.37 -18.17
N ASP A 153 -7.42 0.73 -18.99
CA ASP A 153 -8.33 1.41 -19.92
C ASP A 153 -9.41 2.20 -19.17
N ALA A 154 -9.79 1.76 -17.96
CA ALA A 154 -10.65 2.50 -17.04
C ALA A 154 -9.96 3.69 -16.32
N GLY A 155 -8.65 3.87 -16.51
CA GLY A 155 -7.90 4.98 -15.92
C GLY A 155 -7.57 4.84 -14.43
N LEU A 156 -7.67 3.62 -13.87
CA LEU A 156 -7.48 3.40 -12.43
C LEU A 156 -6.03 3.59 -11.96
N PHE A 157 -5.06 3.53 -12.88
CA PHE A 157 -3.65 3.83 -12.61
C PHE A 157 -3.25 5.26 -12.98
N GLY A 158 -4.25 6.16 -13.06
CA GLY A 158 -4.07 7.57 -13.37
C GLY A 158 -4.47 7.95 -14.80
N PRO A 159 -4.64 9.26 -15.05
CA PRO A 159 -5.18 9.80 -16.30
C PRO A 159 -4.12 9.79 -17.41
N ALA A 160 -3.75 8.61 -17.89
CA ALA A 160 -2.85 8.49 -19.02
C ALA A 160 -3.63 8.67 -20.34
N ARG A 161 -3.36 9.75 -21.09
CA ARG A 161 -3.84 9.88 -22.49
C ARG A 161 -3.37 8.71 -23.36
N LYS A 162 -2.25 8.08 -23.00
CA LYS A 162 -1.73 6.81 -23.54
C LYS A 162 -1.01 6.04 -22.44
N PRO A 163 -1.47 4.83 -22.06
CA PRO A 163 -0.76 4.00 -21.09
C PRO A 163 0.65 3.68 -21.56
N SER A 164 1.65 3.81 -20.67
CA SER A 164 3.02 3.46 -21.00
C SER A 164 3.17 1.93 -21.12
N ARG A 165 4.07 1.47 -21.99
CA ARG A 165 4.41 0.03 -22.06
C ARG A 165 4.97 -0.50 -20.73
N GLN A 166 5.57 0.37 -19.92
CA GLN A 166 6.07 0.01 -18.59
C GLN A 166 4.93 -0.26 -17.61
N LEU A 167 3.85 0.53 -17.65
CA LEU A 167 2.67 0.29 -16.81
C LEU A 167 2.08 -1.09 -17.09
N ALA A 168 1.81 -1.41 -18.37
CA ALA A 168 1.29 -2.73 -18.76
C ALA A 168 2.18 -3.88 -18.27
N ARG A 169 3.51 -3.72 -18.32
CA ARG A 169 4.45 -4.72 -17.78
C ARG A 169 4.38 -4.86 -16.26
N ARG A 170 4.15 -3.75 -15.54
CA ARG A 170 4.10 -3.72 -14.06
C ARG A 170 2.79 -4.25 -13.50
N VAL A 171 1.67 -4.16 -14.22
CA VAL A 171 0.38 -4.67 -13.73
C VAL A 171 0.06 -6.09 -14.22
N GLY A 172 0.91 -6.66 -15.08
CA GLY A 172 0.74 -8.03 -15.57
C GLY A 172 -0.47 -8.19 -16.48
N ASP A 173 -0.95 -9.43 -16.60
CA ASP A 173 -2.10 -9.77 -17.43
C ASP A 173 -3.40 -9.70 -16.61
N TYR A 174 -3.35 -10.16 -15.36
CA TYR A 174 -4.47 -10.09 -14.42
C TYR A 174 -4.03 -9.43 -13.10
N THR A 175 -4.98 -8.70 -12.53
CA THR A 175 -4.93 -8.13 -11.18
C THR A 175 -5.96 -8.88 -10.34
N LEU A 176 -5.52 -9.41 -9.21
CA LEU A 176 -6.30 -10.16 -8.25
C LEU A 176 -6.58 -9.24 -7.05
N ILE A 177 -7.84 -8.85 -6.86
CA ILE A 177 -8.25 -7.89 -5.83
C ILE A 177 -9.04 -8.62 -4.74
N GLY A 178 -8.49 -8.70 -3.53
CA GLY A 178 -9.10 -9.40 -2.41
C GLY A 178 -10.37 -8.72 -1.88
N ARG A 179 -11.50 -9.44 -1.89
CA ARG A 179 -12.79 -8.94 -1.33
C ARG A 179 -12.79 -9.05 0.19
N ALA A 180 -13.43 -8.13 0.92
CA ALA A 180 -13.78 -8.30 2.34
C ALA A 180 -12.74 -8.99 3.26
N GLY A 181 -11.50 -8.49 3.30
CA GLY A 181 -10.40 -9.07 4.11
C GLY A 181 -9.63 -10.25 3.49
N TRP A 182 -10.03 -10.76 2.32
CA TRP A 182 -9.28 -11.79 1.61
C TRP A 182 -7.93 -11.29 1.10
N THR A 183 -6.92 -12.15 1.18
CA THR A 183 -5.58 -11.89 0.66
C THR A 183 -5.10 -13.05 -0.20
N VAL A 184 -4.22 -12.76 -1.15
CA VAL A 184 -3.57 -13.75 -2.01
C VAL A 184 -2.06 -13.52 -1.95
N PHE A 185 -1.30 -14.60 -1.83
CA PHE A 185 0.16 -14.55 -1.95
C PHE A 185 0.70 -15.93 -2.30
N ASP A 186 1.96 -15.96 -2.72
CA ASP A 186 2.79 -17.15 -2.81
C ASP A 186 4.00 -16.98 -1.88
N VAL A 187 4.69 -18.10 -1.63
CA VAL A 187 5.97 -18.10 -0.92
C VAL A 187 6.95 -18.89 -1.77
N LEU A 188 8.03 -18.24 -2.18
CA LEU A 188 9.05 -18.91 -2.98
C LEU A 188 9.90 -19.85 -2.10
N PRO A 189 10.51 -20.90 -2.67
CA PRO A 189 11.29 -21.87 -1.89
C PRO A 189 12.43 -21.26 -1.05
N GLN A 190 12.95 -20.10 -1.44
CA GLN A 190 14.02 -19.39 -0.74
C GLN A 190 13.50 -18.38 0.29
N GLU A 191 12.19 -18.12 0.31
CA GLU A 191 11.57 -17.13 1.16
C GLU A 191 11.11 -17.74 2.48
N ARG A 192 11.07 -16.90 3.52
CA ARG A 192 10.40 -17.23 4.76
C ARG A 192 9.03 -16.60 4.73
N GLU A 193 8.02 -17.38 5.07
CA GLU A 193 6.69 -16.86 5.25
C GLU A 193 6.68 -15.84 6.40
N SER A 194 6.32 -14.59 6.09
CA SER A 194 6.05 -13.56 7.08
C SER A 194 4.57 -13.54 7.39
N ARG A 195 4.22 -13.64 8.67
CA ARG A 195 2.85 -13.44 9.14
C ARG A 195 2.59 -11.95 9.26
N MET A 196 1.57 -11.46 8.56
CA MET A 196 1.09 -10.08 8.67
C MET A 196 -0.36 -10.13 9.12
N ILE A 197 -0.64 -9.55 10.29
CA ILE A 197 -2.01 -9.48 10.84
C ILE A 197 -2.74 -8.34 10.14
N GLY A 198 -2.21 -7.12 10.28
CA GLY A 198 -2.65 -5.97 9.51
C GLY A 198 -2.14 -6.05 8.07
N VAL A 199 -2.97 -5.65 7.12
CA VAL A 199 -2.66 -5.50 5.69
C VAL A 199 -3.36 -4.28 5.12
N HIS A 200 -2.91 -3.82 3.95
CA HIS A 200 -3.48 -2.69 3.23
C HIS A 200 -3.35 -2.89 1.71
N ALA A 201 -3.58 -1.83 0.94
CA ALA A 201 -3.53 -1.76 -0.52
C ALA A 201 -4.70 -2.44 -1.26
N GLY A 202 -5.78 -2.78 -0.55
CA GLY A 202 -7.06 -3.14 -1.16
C GLY A 202 -7.93 -1.94 -1.52
N VAL A 203 -9.16 -2.24 -1.95
CA VAL A 203 -10.13 -1.25 -2.44
C VAL A 203 -11.30 -1.03 -1.47
N SER A 204 -11.18 -1.51 -0.22
CA SER A 204 -12.20 -1.23 0.79
C SER A 204 -12.15 0.23 1.25
N ALA A 205 -13.25 0.71 1.82
CA ALA A 205 -13.31 2.07 2.34
C ALA A 205 -12.30 2.27 3.48
N GLU A 206 -12.11 1.26 4.33
CA GLU A 206 -11.16 1.24 5.43
C GLU A 206 -9.70 1.35 4.97
N GLU A 207 -9.39 0.82 3.78
CA GLU A 207 -8.05 0.89 3.19
C GLU A 207 -7.83 2.18 2.39
N MET A 208 -8.88 2.73 1.75
CA MET A 208 -8.76 3.88 0.84
C MET A 208 -9.04 5.24 1.49
N LEU A 209 -9.90 5.30 2.51
CA LEU A 209 -10.27 6.57 3.14
C LEU A 209 -9.24 6.92 4.21
N ILE A 210 -8.51 8.00 3.94
CA ILE A 210 -7.46 8.54 4.80
C ILE A 210 -7.88 9.90 5.39
N PRO A 211 -7.42 10.25 6.59
CA PRO A 211 -7.64 11.58 7.13
C PRO A 211 -6.80 12.61 6.36
N LEU A 212 -7.35 13.82 6.20
CA LEU A 212 -6.58 15.01 5.83
C LEU A 212 -6.94 16.11 6.82
N LEU A 213 -5.99 16.46 7.69
CA LEU A 213 -6.10 17.56 8.63
C LEU A 213 -5.27 18.73 8.10
N ALA A 214 -5.87 19.92 8.06
CA ALA A 214 -5.20 21.17 7.73
C ALA A 214 -5.33 22.13 8.90
N ILE A 215 -4.21 22.54 9.48
CA ILE A 215 -4.14 23.37 10.67
C ILE A 215 -3.34 24.62 10.33
N SER A 216 -3.98 25.78 10.41
CA SER A 216 -3.29 27.06 10.35
C SER A 216 -2.65 27.31 11.71
N CYS A 217 -1.33 27.52 11.70
CA CYS A 217 -0.56 27.83 12.89
C CYS A 217 -0.22 29.32 12.92
#